data_AF-A0A258D3E5-F1
#
_entry.id   AF-A0A258D3E5-F1
#
_cell.length_a   1.000
_cell.length_b   1.000
_cell.length_c   1.000
_cell.angle_alpha   90.00
_cell.angle_beta   90.00
_cell.angle_gamma   90.00
#
_symmetry.space_group_name_H-M   'P 1'
#
loop_
_entity.id
_entity.type
_entity.pdbx_description
1 polymer ?
#
loop_
_entity_poly.entity_id
_entity_poly.type
_entity_poly.pdbx_seq_one_letter_code
_entity_poly.pdbx_strand_id
1 'polypeptide(L)'
;MSPNDLPTSERLLLAPEAAKLLRISERTLAKHRCYGTGPVYRKNGGRVVYTLADLEAWSRRGERRSTSDEAAVTTPPAKAHAALAPAYVRRFGDV
;
A
#
# COMPACT_ATOMS: atom_id res chain seq x y z
N MET A 1 24.34 -5.09 26.05
CA MET A 1 24.01 -4.41 24.78
C MET A 1 25.05 -4.81 23.76
N SER A 2 24.67 -5.59 22.76
CA SER A 2 25.55 -5.85 21.62
C SER A 2 25.58 -4.61 20.73
N PRO A 3 26.72 -4.25 20.11
CA PRO A 3 26.81 -3.10 19.20
C PRO A 3 25.97 -3.25 17.91
N ASN A 4 25.19 -4.32 17.78
CA ASN A 4 24.31 -4.61 16.65
C ASN A 4 22.83 -4.26 16.91
N ASP A 5 22.50 -3.68 18.08
CA ASP A 5 21.16 -3.16 18.41
C ASP A 5 20.95 -1.72 17.89
N LEU A 6 21.76 -1.26 16.92
CA LEU A 6 21.44 -0.02 16.23
C LEU A 6 20.08 -0.20 15.57
N PRO A 7 19.11 0.70 15.79
CA PRO A 7 17.82 0.62 15.10
C PRO A 7 18.15 0.60 13.61
N THR A 8 17.85 -0.53 12.94
CA THR A 8 18.04 -0.68 11.51
C THR A 8 17.30 0.46 10.85
N SER A 9 18.07 1.45 10.38
CA SER A 9 17.53 2.70 9.86
C SER A 9 16.41 2.36 8.89
N GLU A 10 15.21 2.84 9.18
CA GLU A 10 14.01 2.46 8.43
C GLU A 10 14.24 2.78 6.95
N ARG A 11 14.27 1.74 6.11
CA ARG A 11 14.59 1.90 4.69
C ARG A 11 13.41 2.56 3.98
N LEU A 12 13.55 3.86 3.74
CA LEU A 12 12.60 4.65 2.98
C LEU A 12 12.88 4.52 1.49
N LEU A 13 11.85 4.15 0.73
CA LEU A 13 11.90 3.90 -0.69
C LEU A 13 11.02 4.92 -1.42
N LEU A 14 11.51 5.42 -2.55
CA LEU A 14 10.69 6.26 -3.44
C LEU A 14 9.73 5.41 -4.26
N ALA A 15 8.74 6.05 -4.89
CA ALA A 15 7.75 5.36 -5.73
C ALA A 15 8.37 4.44 -6.82
N PRO A 16 9.45 4.81 -7.53
CA PRO A 16 10.12 3.92 -8.48
C PRO A 16 10.67 2.64 -7.84
N GLU A 17 11.30 2.77 -6.68
CA GLU A 17 11.92 1.65 -5.97
C GLU A 17 10.86 0.74 -5.38
N ALA A 18 9.84 1.31 -4.76
CA ALA A 18 8.69 0.58 -4.21
C ALA A 18 7.96 -0.21 -5.30
N ALA A 19 7.76 0.38 -6.48
CA ALA A 19 7.12 -0.29 -7.60
C ALA A 19 7.94 -1.49 -8.11
N LYS A 20 9.27 -1.33 -8.20
CA LYS A 20 10.20 -2.43 -8.54
C LYS A 20 10.14 -3.56 -7.52
N LEU A 21 10.11 -3.23 -6.23
CA LEU A 21 10.02 -4.20 -5.14
C LEU A 21 8.73 -5.03 -5.22
N LEU A 22 7.60 -4.38 -5.48
CA LEU A 22 6.30 -5.02 -5.62
C LEU A 22 6.04 -5.64 -7.00
N ARG A 23 6.98 -5.51 -7.95
CA ARG A 23 6.85 -5.98 -9.35
C ARG A 23 5.61 -5.44 -10.07
N ILE A 24 5.24 -4.18 -9.80
CA ILE A 24 4.16 -3.47 -10.51
C ILE A 24 4.69 -2.18 -11.13
N SER A 25 3.94 -1.59 -12.07
CA SER A 25 4.33 -0.28 -12.63
C SER A 25 4.16 0.84 -11.60
N GLU A 26 4.99 1.88 -11.69
CA GLU A 26 4.84 3.09 -10.88
C GLU A 26 3.47 3.76 -11.05
N ARG A 27 2.92 3.71 -12.28
CA ARG A 27 1.58 4.20 -12.60
C ARG A 27 0.50 3.41 -11.85
N THR A 28 0.64 2.10 -11.75
CA THR A 28 -0.25 1.23 -10.98
C THR A 28 -0.14 1.53 -9.49
N LEU A 29 1.08 1.68 -8.96
CA LEU A 29 1.30 2.08 -7.56
C LEU A 29 0.70 3.46 -7.26
N ALA A 30 0.78 4.40 -8.21
CA ALA A 30 0.15 5.70 -8.08
C ALA A 30 -1.38 5.61 -8.00
N LYS A 31 -2.00 4.77 -8.83
CA LYS A 31 -3.44 4.51 -8.73
C LYS A 31 -3.83 3.89 -7.39
N HIS A 32 -3.06 2.91 -6.91
CA HIS A 32 -3.26 2.32 -5.58
C HIS A 32 -3.24 3.36 -4.46
N ARG A 33 -2.38 4.39 -4.55
CA ARG A 33 -2.43 5.53 -3.62
C ARG A 33 -3.72 6.33 -3.75
N CYS A 34 -4.09 6.72 -4.97
CA CYS A 34 -5.28 7.55 -5.21
C CYS A 34 -6.57 6.88 -4.73
N TYR A 35 -6.65 5.55 -4.89
CA TYR A 35 -7.82 4.78 -4.51
C TYR A 35 -7.78 4.24 -3.07
N GLY A 36 -6.69 4.46 -2.32
CA GLY A 36 -6.54 3.93 -0.97
C GLY A 36 -6.40 2.40 -0.90
N THR A 37 -6.11 1.73 -2.01
CA THR A 37 -5.96 0.26 -2.10
C THR A 37 -4.51 -0.20 -2.03
N GLY A 38 -3.58 0.74 -1.86
CA GLY A 38 -2.13 0.52 -1.86
C GLY A 38 -1.49 0.34 -0.49
N PRO A 39 -0.16 0.13 -0.48
CA PRO A 39 0.64 0.19 0.74
C PRO A 39 0.58 1.58 1.38
N VAL A 40 0.83 1.63 2.69
CA VAL A 40 0.91 2.89 3.45
C VAL A 40 2.06 3.72 2.88
N TYR A 41 1.79 4.99 2.62
CA TYR A 41 2.78 5.95 2.15
C TYR A 41 2.94 7.09 3.15
N ARG A 42 4.11 7.74 3.12
CA ARG A 42 4.40 8.93 3.92
C ARG A 42 4.69 10.11 2.99
N LYS A 43 4.35 11.32 3.46
CA LYS A 43 4.59 12.58 2.74
C LYS A 43 5.72 13.34 3.41
N ASN A 44 6.87 13.39 2.75
CA ASN A 44 8.07 14.06 3.25
C ASN A 44 8.40 15.23 2.32
N GLY A 45 8.06 16.46 2.72
CA GLY A 45 8.44 17.68 1.99
C GLY A 45 8.08 17.69 0.50
N GLY A 46 6.93 17.09 0.14
CA GLY A 46 6.45 16.96 -1.24
C GLY A 46 6.75 15.61 -1.92
N ARG A 47 7.69 14.83 -1.39
CA ARG A 47 7.99 13.47 -1.87
C ARG A 47 7.05 12.45 -1.22
N VAL A 48 6.70 11.44 -1.99
CA VAL A 48 6.00 10.26 -1.49
C VAL A 48 7.01 9.15 -1.27
N VAL A 49 7.09 8.66 -0.04
CA VAL A 49 8.00 7.58 0.35
C VAL A 49 7.22 6.43 0.98
N TYR A 50 7.80 5.24 0.90
CA TYR A 50 7.29 4.01 1.49
C TYR A 50 8.35 3.43 2.40
N THR A 51 7.94 2.77 3.47
CA THR A 51 8.87 1.95 4.25
C THR A 51 8.92 0.56 3.62
N LEU A 52 10.05 -0.12 3.74
CA LEU A 52 10.13 -1.51 3.33
C LEU A 52 9.08 -2.38 4.05
N ALA A 53 8.89 -2.15 5.36
CA ALA A 53 7.93 -2.88 6.19
C ALA A 53 6.48 -2.73 5.69
N ASP A 54 6.06 -1.51 5.33
CA ASP A 54 4.70 -1.25 4.82
C ASP A 54 4.45 -1.91 3.46
N LEU A 55 5.48 -1.93 2.59
CA LEU A 55 5.40 -2.62 1.30
C LEU A 55 5.26 -4.13 1.49
N GLU A 56 6.07 -4.72 2.36
CA GLU A 56 5.99 -6.15 2.67
C GLU A 56 4.65 -6.51 3.31
N ALA A 57 4.19 -5.73 4.29
CA ALA A 57 2.89 -5.94 4.94
C ALA A 57 1.74 -5.87 3.93
N TRP A 58 1.77 -4.92 2.99
CA TRP A 58 0.79 -4.86 1.92
C TRP A 58 0.86 -6.06 0.98
N SER A 59 2.05 -6.49 0.59
CA SER A 59 2.21 -7.69 -0.25
C SER A 59 1.70 -8.95 0.45
N ARG A 60 1.99 -9.12 1.75
CA ARG A 60 1.53 -10.27 2.55
C ARG A 60 0.01 -10.26 2.72
N ARG A 61 -0.64 -9.10 2.86
CA ARG A 61 -2.11 -9.02 2.86
C ARG A 61 -2.73 -9.54 1.55
N GLY A 62 -2.04 -9.35 0.43
CA GLY A 62 -2.44 -9.89 -0.87
C GLY A 62 -2.09 -11.37 -1.08
N GLU A 63 -1.48 -12.05 -0.12
CA GLU A 63 -1.10 -13.45 -0.23
C GLU A 63 -2.36 -14.33 -0.42
N ARG A 64 -2.23 -15.33 -1.29
CA ARG A 64 -3.26 -16.32 -1.60
C ARG A 64 -2.61 -17.68 -1.59
N ARG A 65 -3.06 -18.59 -0.71
CA ARG A 65 -2.55 -19.96 -0.66
C ARG A 65 -3.31 -20.89 -1.60
N SER A 66 -4.52 -20.51 -1.95
CA SER A 66 -5.39 -21.20 -2.91
C SER A 66 -6.23 -20.19 -3.67
N THR A 67 -6.66 -20.54 -4.88
CA THR A 67 -7.64 -19.75 -5.65
C THR A 67 -9.01 -19.69 -4.97
N SER A 68 -9.29 -20.61 -4.03
CA SER A 68 -10.51 -20.66 -3.22
C SER A 68 -10.29 -20.28 -1.75
N ASP A 69 -9.19 -19.57 -1.44
CA ASP A 69 -8.88 -19.16 -0.06
C ASP A 69 -9.84 -18.05 0.40
N GLU A 70 -10.93 -18.43 1.06
CA GLU A 70 -11.95 -17.49 1.57
C GLU A 70 -11.45 -16.60 2.71
N ALA A 71 -10.40 -17.03 3.43
CA ALA A 71 -9.80 -16.25 4.51
C ALA A 71 -8.91 -15.11 3.98
N ALA A 72 -8.67 -15.06 2.67
CA ALA A 72 -7.69 -14.17 2.12
C ALA A 72 -8.21 -12.74 1.98
N VAL A 73 -7.50 -11.78 2.57
CA VAL A 73 -7.89 -10.37 2.60
C VAL A 73 -7.93 -9.81 1.18
N THR A 74 -9.09 -9.38 0.71
CA THR A 74 -9.26 -8.78 -0.63
C THR A 74 -8.53 -7.44 -0.70
N THR A 75 -7.37 -7.41 -1.36
CA THR A 75 -6.72 -6.17 -1.79
C THR A 75 -7.37 -5.74 -3.10
N PRO A 76 -8.19 -4.68 -3.12
CA PRO A 76 -8.93 -4.34 -4.32
C PRO A 76 -7.96 -3.86 -5.42
N PRO A 77 -8.25 -4.14 -6.71
CA PRO A 77 -7.40 -3.68 -7.80
C PRO A 77 -7.26 -2.15 -7.81
N ALA A 78 -6.21 -1.65 -8.46
CA ALA A 78 -5.98 -0.22 -8.70
C ALA A 78 -6.96 0.39 -9.71
N LYS A 79 -8.25 0.23 -9.44
CA LYS A 79 -9.39 0.77 -10.21
C LYS A 79 -10.23 1.62 -9.27
N ALA A 80 -10.99 2.54 -9.85
CA ALA A 80 -11.99 3.28 -9.12
C ALA A 80 -13.06 2.28 -8.64
N HIS A 81 -12.98 1.92 -7.36
CA HIS A 81 -14.07 1.21 -6.71
C HIS A 81 -15.12 2.25 -6.37
N ALA A 82 -16.28 2.18 -7.02
CA ALA A 82 -17.39 3.09 -6.78
C ALA A 82 -17.76 3.20 -5.29
N ALA A 83 -17.41 2.20 -4.47
CA ALA A 83 -17.72 2.13 -3.04
C ALA A 83 -16.61 2.65 -2.07
N LEU A 84 -15.36 2.88 -2.50
CA LEU A 84 -14.23 3.11 -1.57
C LEU A 84 -13.40 4.38 -1.83
N ALA A 85 -13.76 5.21 -2.81
CA ALA A 85 -13.10 6.49 -2.98
C ALA A 85 -13.45 7.44 -1.81
N PRO A 86 -12.48 8.16 -1.19
CA PRO A 86 -12.78 9.13 -0.13
C PRO A 86 -13.78 10.21 -0.53
N ALA A 87 -13.92 10.48 -1.84
CA ALA A 87 -14.91 11.39 -2.40
C ALA A 87 -16.35 10.83 -2.36
N TYR A 88 -16.54 9.51 -2.19
CA TYR A 88 -17.85 8.84 -2.15
C TYR A 88 -18.37 8.63 -0.72
N VAL A 89 -17.48 8.49 0.27
CA VAL A 89 -17.85 8.29 1.69
C VAL A 89 -18.61 9.50 2.29
N ARG A 90 -18.67 10.65 1.60
CA ARG A 90 -19.40 11.85 2.05
C ARG A 90 -20.76 12.08 1.38
N ARG A 91 -21.42 11.06 0.80
CA ARG A 91 -22.76 11.27 0.17
C ARG A 91 -23.88 10.30 0.58
N PHE A 92 -23.66 9.41 1.54
CA PHE A 92 -24.74 8.56 2.06
C PHE A 92 -24.77 8.61 3.59
N GLY A 93 -25.41 9.64 4.11
CA GLY A 93 -25.70 9.84 5.51
C GLY A 93 -26.52 11.11 5.64
N ASP A 94 -27.83 10.97 5.42
CA ASP A 94 -28.94 11.78 5.95
C ASP A 94 -30.24 11.28 5.29
N VAL A 95 -30.93 10.35 5.97
CA VAL A 95 -32.37 10.31 6.37
C VAL A 95 -32.57 9.02 7.16
#